data_AF-A0A9K3I2W2-F1
#
_entry.id   AF-A0A9K3I2W2-F1
#
_cell.length_a   1.000
_cell.length_b   1.000
_cell.length_c   1.000
_cell.angle_alpha   90.00
_cell.angle_beta   90.00
_cell.angle_gamma   90.00
#
_symmetry.space_group_name_H-M   'P 1'
#
loop_
_entity.id
_entity.type
_entity.pdbx_description
1 polymer ?
#
loop_
_entity_poly.entity_id
_entity_poly.type
_entity_poly.pdbx_seq_one_letter_code
_entity_poly.pdbx_strand_id
1 'polypeptide(L)'
;MGDADDHQETRQQLSTEDLKVFTYDELKCVFSYKTRLGDWSFGKVYKGWVDEETYSPTEQGTGLAVFVKTFQHHHSEYIKKSKV
;
A
#
# COMPACT_ATOMS: atom_id res chain seq x y z
N MET A 1 -36.17 -9.56 -22.57
CA MET A 1 -35.94 -10.24 -21.28
C MET A 1 -34.56 -10.83 -21.35
N GLY A 2 -33.63 -10.27 -20.60
CA GLY A 2 -32.19 -10.48 -20.78
C GLY A 2 -31.48 -9.40 -20.01
N ASP A 3 -31.59 -9.51 -18.69
CA ASP A 3 -31.08 -8.60 -17.68
C ASP A 3 -29.57 -8.43 -17.86
N ALA A 4 -29.16 -7.17 -18.02
CA ALA A 4 -27.75 -6.79 -18.08
C ALA A 4 -27.18 -6.91 -16.67
N ASP A 5 -26.38 -7.96 -16.47
CA ASP A 5 -25.54 -8.16 -15.30
C ASP A 5 -24.40 -7.13 -15.34
N ASP A 6 -24.68 -5.92 -14.85
CA ASP A 6 -23.68 -4.90 -14.56
C ASP A 6 -22.96 -5.35 -13.28
N HIS A 7 -21.85 -6.07 -13.47
CA HIS A 7 -20.88 -6.33 -12.41
C HIS A 7 -20.23 -5.00 -12.00
N GLN A 8 -20.98 -4.22 -11.21
CA GLN A 8 -20.48 -3.04 -10.56
C GLN A 8 -19.43 -3.48 -9.54
N GLU A 9 -18.18 -3.53 -9.97
CA GLU A 9 -17.00 -3.66 -9.12
C GLU A 9 -17.11 -2.57 -8.06
N THR A 10 -17.54 -2.98 -6.87
CA THR A 10 -17.87 -2.07 -5.79
C THR A 10 -16.55 -1.50 -5.29
N ARG A 11 -16.16 -0.35 -5.85
CA ARG A 11 -15.08 0.46 -5.31
C ARG A 11 -15.51 0.87 -3.91
N GLN A 12 -15.10 0.09 -2.92
CA GLN A 12 -15.22 0.47 -1.53
C GLN A 12 -14.42 1.76 -1.38
N GLN A 13 -15.12 2.89 -1.38
CA GLN A 13 -14.54 4.17 -1.01
C GLN A 13 -14.30 4.11 0.49
N LEU A 14 -13.06 3.82 0.87
CA LEU A 14 -12.59 4.02 2.23
C LEU A 14 -12.79 5.51 2.56
N SER A 15 -13.60 5.79 3.58
CA SER A 15 -13.74 7.15 4.08
C SER A 15 -12.44 7.54 4.80
N THR A 16 -12.11 8.82 4.88
CA THR A 16 -10.91 9.28 5.61
C THR A 16 -10.93 8.90 7.09
N GLU A 17 -12.10 8.57 7.63
CA GLU A 17 -12.30 8.17 9.03
C GLU A 17 -11.82 6.73 9.30
N ASP A 18 -11.71 5.89 8.26
CA ASP A 18 -11.26 4.50 8.35
C ASP A 18 -9.73 4.33 8.24
N LEU A 19 -8.99 5.44 8.08
CA LEU A 19 -7.55 5.42 7.84
C LEU A 19 -6.77 5.66 9.13
N LYS A 20 -5.96 4.67 9.54
CA LYS A 20 -4.94 4.88 10.55
C LYS A 20 -3.71 5.55 9.96
N VAL A 21 -3.28 6.63 10.60
CA VAL A 21 -2.00 7.30 10.28
C VAL A 21 -0.89 6.60 11.05
N PHE A 22 0.16 6.19 10.34
CA PHE A 22 1.36 5.60 10.92
C PHE A 22 2.54 6.56 10.80
N THR A 23 3.36 6.59 11.84
CA THR A 23 4.68 7.19 11.80
C THR A 23 5.66 6.29 11.06
N TYR A 24 6.77 6.86 10.59
CA TYR A 24 7.80 6.08 9.91
C TYR A 24 8.42 5.00 10.81
N ASP A 25 8.60 5.28 12.10
CA ASP A 25 9.15 4.29 13.06
C ASP A 25 8.20 3.12 13.30
N GLU A 26 6.89 3.37 13.39
CA GLU A 26 5.88 2.29 13.48
C GLU A 26 5.92 1.39 12.24
N LEU A 27 5.99 2.00 11.05
CA LEU A 27 6.17 1.24 9.82
C LEU A 27 7.49 0.46 9.83
N LYS A 28 8.58 1.04 10.32
CA LYS A 28 9.86 0.34 10.39
C LYS A 28 9.84 -0.88 11.32
N CYS A 29 9.07 -0.82 12.41
CA CYS A 29 8.85 -1.96 13.30
C CYS A 29 8.07 -3.08 12.63
N VAL A 30 7.03 -2.75 11.87
CA VAL A 30 6.19 -3.73 11.14
C VAL A 30 6.92 -4.31 9.92
N PHE A 31 7.72 -3.50 9.24
CA PHE A 31 8.34 -3.79 7.94
C PHE A 31 9.87 -3.84 8.06
N SER A 32 10.40 -4.92 8.65
CA SER A 32 11.84 -5.14 8.74
C SER A 32 12.48 -5.39 7.36
N TYR A 33 13.77 -5.12 7.19
CA TYR A 33 14.49 -5.25 5.91
C TYR A 33 14.34 -6.64 5.23
N LYS A 34 14.09 -7.68 6.02
CA LYS A 34 13.86 -9.06 5.55
C LYS A 34 12.57 -9.23 4.76
N THR A 35 11.64 -8.29 4.86
CA THR A 35 10.32 -8.37 4.23
C THR A 35 10.22 -7.60 2.93
N ARG A 36 11.34 -7.05 2.42
CA ARG A 36 11.41 -6.46 1.09
C ARG A 36 11.13 -7.55 0.06
N LEU A 37 10.02 -7.42 -0.66
CA LEU A 37 9.61 -8.37 -1.69
C LEU A 37 10.24 -8.07 -3.04
N GLY A 38 10.70 -6.84 -3.26
CA GLY A 38 11.39 -6.44 -4.48
C GLY A 38 11.23 -4.96 -4.82
N ASP A 39 11.82 -4.57 -5.94
CA ASP A 39 11.60 -3.29 -6.58
C ASP A 39 10.46 -3.46 -7.59
N TRP A 40 9.32 -2.83 -7.32
CA TRP A 40 8.23 -2.73 -8.31
C TRP A 40 8.37 -1.41 -9.06
N SER A 41 7.69 -1.26 -10.19
CA SER A 41 7.68 -0.03 -11.00
C SER A 41 7.27 1.24 -10.22
N PHE A 42 6.72 1.08 -9.02
CA PHE A 42 6.29 2.17 -8.16
C PHE A 42 7.13 2.34 -6.88
N GLY A 43 8.33 1.75 -6.84
CA GLY A 43 9.26 1.82 -5.71
C GLY A 43 9.36 0.51 -4.93
N LYS A 44 9.99 0.59 -3.76
CA LYS A 44 10.22 -0.57 -2.89
C LYS A 44 8.93 -0.96 -2.18
N VAL A 45 8.62 -2.25 -2.20
CA VAL A 45 7.47 -2.81 -1.51
C VAL A 45 7.95 -3.75 -0.40
N TYR A 46 7.34 -3.59 0.76
CA TYR A 46 7.63 -4.36 1.97
C TYR A 46 6.36 -5.06 2.42
N LYS A 47 6.48 -6.30 2.87
CA LYS A 47 5.38 -7.04 3.49
C LYS A 47 5.47 -6.97 5.01
N GLY A 48 4.35 -6.92 5.70
CA GLY A 48 4.31 -6.89 7.15
C GLY A 48 3.05 -7.55 7.66
N TRP A 49 3.02 -7.79 8.96
CA TRP A 49 1.86 -8.33 9.65
C TRP A 49 1.52 -7.42 10.83
N VAL A 50 0.23 -7.13 10.98
CA VAL A 50 -0.30 -6.33 12.07
C VAL A 50 -1.53 -6.98 12.68
N ASP A 51 -1.83 -6.64 13.91
CA ASP A 51 -3.10 -6.99 14.54
C ASP A 51 -4.26 -6.24 13.86
N GLU A 52 -5.41 -6.90 13.72
CA GLU A 52 -6.56 -6.37 12.96
C GLU A 52 -7.23 -5.17 13.65
N GLU A 53 -7.19 -5.14 14.98
CA GLU A 53 -7.91 -4.14 15.77
C GLU A 53 -7.01 -2.97 16.17
N THR A 54 -5.79 -3.28 16.61
CA THR A 54 -4.84 -2.28 17.13
C THR A 54 -3.86 -1.77 16.08
N TYR A 55 -3.67 -2.52 14.99
CA TYR A 55 -2.62 -2.33 13.99
C TYR A 55 -1.19 -2.37 14.55
N SER A 56 -1.02 -3.01 15.71
CA SER A 56 0.30 -3.24 16.30
C SER A 56 1.07 -4.30 15.50
N PRO A 57 2.41 -4.24 15.41
CA PRO A 57 3.21 -5.25 14.73
C PRO A 57 2.98 -6.66 15.30
N THR A 58 2.84 -7.65 14.43
CA THR A 58 2.70 -9.07 14.79
C THR A 58 3.77 -9.94 14.12
N GLU A 59 3.86 -11.20 14.56
CA GLU A 59 4.75 -12.17 13.94
C GLU A 59 4.34 -12.51 12.49
N GLN A 60 5.32 -12.94 11.70
CA GLN A 60 5.09 -13.34 10.32
C GLN A 60 4.08 -14.49 10.24
N GLY A 61 3.00 -14.27 9.50
CA GLY A 61 1.93 -15.25 9.33
C GLY A 61 0.75 -15.09 10.30
N THR A 62 0.84 -14.16 11.25
CA THR A 62 -0.18 -13.93 12.29
C THR A 62 -0.82 -12.56 12.14
N GLY A 63 -2.15 -12.48 12.18
CA GLY A 63 -2.89 -11.23 11.97
C GLY A 63 -3.02 -10.83 10.50
N LEU A 64 -3.26 -9.55 10.24
CA LEU A 64 -3.51 -8.97 8.92
C LEU A 64 -2.19 -8.76 8.15
N ALA A 65 -2.11 -9.35 6.96
CA ALA A 65 -1.00 -9.11 6.05
C ALA A 65 -1.17 -7.76 5.32
N VAL A 66 -0.15 -6.92 5.40
CA VAL A 66 -0.15 -5.57 4.83
C VAL A 66 1.06 -5.37 3.91
N PHE A 67 0.92 -4.49 2.91
CA PHE A 67 2.00 -4.08 2.02
C PHE A 67 2.25 -2.59 2.15
N VAL A 68 3.49 -2.20 2.44
CA VAL A 68 3.92 -0.80 2.40
C VAL A 68 4.72 -0.56 1.15
N LYS A 69 4.26 0.43 0.38
CA LYS A 69 4.95 0.91 -0.81
C LYS A 69 5.57 2.26 -0.53
N THR A 70 6.88 2.35 -0.68
CA THR A 70 7.58 3.63 -0.59
C THR A 70 7.49 4.34 -1.93
N PHE A 71 6.92 5.55 -1.95
CA PHE A 71 7.01 6.42 -3.12
C PHE A 71 8.33 7.17 -3.07
N GLN A 72 9.21 6.91 -4.03
CA GLN A 72 10.36 7.78 -4.25
C GLN A 72 9.87 9.00 -5.02
N HIS A 73 10.07 10.20 -4.46
CA HIS A 73 9.76 11.44 -5.14
C HIS A 73 10.77 11.63 -6.29
N HIS A 74 10.51 10.98 -7.42
CA HIS A 74 11.22 11.33 -8.64
C HIS A 74 10.82 12.76 -8.97
N HIS A 75 11.77 13.68 -8.83
CA HIS A 75 11.65 15.05 -9.31
C HIS A 75 11.11 14.99 -10.74
N SER A 76 9.85 15.38 -10.92
CA SER A 76 9.20 15.35 -12.23
C SER A 76 9.77 16.46 -13.10
N GLU A 77 10.92 16.20 -13.72
CA GLU A 77 11.44 17.00 -14.84
C GLU A 77 11.49 16.19 -16.14
N TYR A 78 10.55 15.26 -16.32
CA TYR A 78 10.46 14.44 -17.54
C TYR A 78 9.24 14.76 -18.42
N ILE A 79 8.55 15.88 -18.19
CA ILE A 79 7.43 16.34 -19.04
C ILE A 79 7.68 17.74 -19.63
N LYS A 80 8.90 18.05 -20.10
CA LYS A 80 9.16 19.22 -20.96
C LYS A 80 10.22 18.98 -22.06
N LYS A 81 10.26 17.79 -22.64
CA LYS A 81 10.96 17.57 -23.93
C LYS A 81 10.03 16.98 -24.98
N SER A 82 8.94 17.71 -25.23
CA SER A 82 8.23 17.64 -26.51
C SER A 82 8.52 18.93 -27.26
N LYS A 83 9.71 18.99 -27.88
CA LYS A 83 9.97 19.86 -29.01
C LYS A 83 11.07 19.25 -29.88
N VAL A 84 10.63 18.52 -30.90
CA VAL A 84 11.22 18.56 -32.23
C VAL A 84 10.07 18.37 -33.21
#